data_AF-A0A2S9XIP0-F1
#
_entry.id   AF-A0A2S9XIP0-F1
#
_cell.length_a   1.000
_cell.length_b   1.000
_cell.length_c   1.000
_cell.angle_alpha   90.00
_cell.angle_beta   90.00
_cell.angle_gamma   90.00
#
_symmetry.space_group_name_H-M   'P 1'
#
loop_
_entity.id
_entity.type
_entity.pdbx_description
1 polymer ?
#
loop_
_entity_poly.entity_id
_entity_poly.type
_entity_poly.pdbx_seq_one_letter_code
_entity_poly.pdbx_strand_id
1 'polypeptide(L)'
;MATSEDLERARPWRIFGAHPCEREGVAGVRFAVWAPSAARVAVVGDFNDWDGGRDPMRARAELGVWELFIPGVAVGALYKYELRTHDGRTLPLKADPYAFAAELRPASA
;
A
#
# COMPACT_ATOMS: atom_id res chain seq x y z
N MET A 1 -3.18 14.61 -30.34
CA MET A 1 -2.55 15.75 -29.63
C MET A 1 -3.09 15.71 -28.21
N ALA A 2 -2.38 15.05 -27.30
CA ALA A 2 -2.80 14.99 -25.89
C ALA A 2 -2.51 16.35 -25.26
N THR A 3 -3.54 16.98 -24.70
CA THR A 3 -3.47 18.28 -24.03
C THR A 3 -2.55 18.20 -22.81
N SER A 4 -1.83 19.29 -22.51
CA SER A 4 -0.93 19.38 -21.35
C SER A 4 -1.61 19.07 -20.00
N GLU A 5 -2.96 19.14 -19.95
CA GLU A 5 -3.78 18.76 -18.79
C GLU A 5 -3.94 17.23 -18.61
N ASP A 6 -3.80 16.43 -19.68
CA ASP A 6 -3.89 14.96 -19.59
C ASP A 6 -2.59 14.34 -19.05
N LEU A 7 -1.45 14.99 -19.27
CA LEU A 7 -0.14 14.55 -18.75
C LEU A 7 0.04 14.86 -17.25
N GLU A 8 -0.73 15.81 -16.70
CA GLU A 8 -0.78 16.11 -15.26
C GLU A 8 -1.69 15.14 -14.48
N ARG A 9 -2.65 14.48 -15.16
CA ARG A 9 -3.68 13.63 -14.54
C ARG A 9 -3.25 12.20 -14.19
N ALA A 10 -2.13 11.72 -14.72
CA ALA A 10 -1.62 10.38 -14.45
C ALA A 10 -0.26 10.45 -13.73
N ARG A 11 -0.28 10.76 -12.44
CA ARG A 11 0.89 10.58 -11.56
C ARG A 11 0.63 9.41 -10.60
N PRO A 12 0.79 8.14 -11.05
CA PRO A 12 0.53 6.94 -10.24
C PRO A 12 1.19 6.99 -8.86
N TRP A 13 2.38 7.57 -8.77
CA TRP A 13 3.14 7.70 -7.52
C TRP A 13 2.48 8.61 -6.47
N ARG A 14 1.54 9.49 -6.84
CA ARG A 14 0.76 10.29 -5.86
C ARG A 14 -0.41 9.49 -5.28
N ILE A 15 -0.84 8.44 -5.98
CA ILE A 15 -2.01 7.63 -5.64
C ILE A 15 -1.58 6.36 -4.92
N PHE A 16 -0.60 5.64 -5.48
CA PHE A 16 -0.03 4.40 -4.95
C PHE A 16 1.17 4.65 -4.04
N GLY A 17 1.49 3.68 -3.20
CA GLY A 17 2.54 3.77 -2.19
C GLY A 17 2.01 4.11 -0.80
N ALA A 18 2.94 4.33 0.13
CA ALA A 18 2.68 4.90 1.44
C ALA A 18 2.76 6.43 1.40
N HIS A 19 1.67 7.10 1.79
CA HIS A 19 1.57 8.55 1.84
C HIS A 19 1.15 9.00 3.23
N PRO A 20 2.00 9.73 3.97
CA PRO A 20 1.60 10.37 5.22
C PRO A 20 0.42 11.31 4.96
N CYS A 21 -0.64 11.18 5.75
CA CYS A 21 -1.79 12.06 5.64
C CYS A 21 -2.50 12.23 6.98
N GLU A 22 -3.35 13.23 7.06
CA GLU A 22 -4.26 13.43 8.18
C GLU A 22 -5.68 13.10 7.73
N ARG A 23 -6.42 12.33 8.53
CA ARG A 23 -7.85 12.08 8.34
C ARG A 23 -8.58 12.42 9.62
N GLU A 24 -9.57 13.31 9.52
CA GLU A 24 -10.42 13.70 10.66
C GLU A 24 -9.62 14.15 11.90
N GLY A 25 -8.51 14.87 11.68
CA GLY A 25 -7.62 15.33 12.76
C GLY A 25 -6.64 14.28 13.29
N VAL A 26 -6.61 13.08 12.70
CA VAL A 26 -5.71 11.99 13.09
C VAL A 26 -4.61 11.81 12.04
N ALA A 27 -3.36 11.97 12.46
CA ALA A 27 -2.20 11.70 11.62
C ALA A 27 -1.99 10.18 11.43
N GLY A 28 -1.62 9.78 10.22
CA GLY A 28 -1.31 8.40 9.90
C GLY A 28 -0.75 8.26 8.49
N VAL A 29 -0.78 7.03 7.97
CA VAL A 29 -0.28 6.73 6.63
C VAL A 29 -1.39 6.07 5.82
N ARG A 30 -1.61 6.58 4.61
CA ARG A 30 -2.46 5.95 3.59
C ARG A 30 -1.59 5.05 2.72
N PHE A 31 -1.94 3.78 2.66
CA PHE A 31 -1.35 2.80 1.77
C PHE A 31 -2.27 2.56 0.58
N ALA A 32 -1.68 2.44 -0.61
CA ALA A 32 -2.42 2.05 -1.79
C ALA A 32 -1.57 1.23 -2.75
N VAL A 33 -2.10 0.10 -3.23
CA VAL A 33 -1.40 -0.79 -4.17
C VAL A 33 -2.36 -1.30 -5.24
N TRP A 34 -1.85 -1.43 -6.46
CA TRP A 34 -2.58 -2.08 -7.54
C TRP A 34 -2.34 -3.59 -7.49
N ALA A 35 -3.40 -4.36 -7.25
CA ALA A 35 -3.35 -5.82 -7.15
C ALA A 35 -4.69 -6.42 -7.61
N PRO A 36 -5.05 -6.30 -8.90
CA PRO A 36 -6.37 -6.68 -9.40
C PRO A 36 -6.67 -8.18 -9.28
N SER A 37 -5.62 -9.01 -9.32
CA SER A 37 -5.73 -10.48 -9.23
C SER A 37 -5.64 -11.02 -7.80
N ALA A 38 -5.48 -10.15 -6.80
CA ALA A 38 -5.44 -10.58 -5.41
C ALA A 38 -6.86 -10.78 -4.87
N ALA A 39 -7.07 -11.84 -4.08
CA ALA A 39 -8.32 -12.03 -3.36
C ALA A 39 -8.35 -11.26 -2.04
N ARG A 40 -7.18 -10.98 -1.47
CA ARG A 40 -7.01 -10.16 -0.27
C ARG A 40 -5.65 -9.48 -0.31
N VAL A 41 -5.60 -8.25 0.17
CA VAL A 41 -4.35 -7.54 0.46
C VAL A 41 -4.42 -7.01 1.87
N ALA A 42 -3.32 -7.10 2.61
CA ALA A 42 -3.14 -6.49 3.92
C ALA A 42 -1.79 -5.79 3.99
N VAL A 43 -1.70 -4.74 4.80
CA VAL A 43 -0.42 -4.10 5.13
C VAL A 43 0.15 -4.77 6.36
N VAL A 44 1.43 -5.12 6.35
CA VAL A 44 2.14 -5.68 7.50
C VAL A 44 3.40 -4.88 7.76
N GLY A 45 3.76 -4.69 9.02
CA GLY A 45 4.94 -3.93 9.41
C GLY A 45 5.15 -3.95 10.92
N ASP A 46 6.14 -3.20 11.40
CA ASP A 46 6.48 -3.17 12.82
C ASP A 46 5.32 -2.65 13.69
N PHE A 47 4.47 -1.79 13.14
CA PHE A 47 3.31 -1.22 13.84
C PHE A 47 2.18 -2.23 14.09
N ASN A 48 2.21 -3.41 13.47
CA ASN A 48 1.20 -4.46 13.64
C ASN A 48 1.79 -5.85 13.87
N ASP A 49 3.02 -5.93 14.38
CA ASP A 49 3.73 -7.18 14.64
C ASP A 49 3.86 -8.09 13.39
N TRP A 50 3.89 -7.49 12.20
CA TRP A 50 3.88 -8.21 10.91
C TRP A 50 2.65 -9.13 10.71
N ASP A 51 1.54 -8.84 11.40
CA ASP A 51 0.31 -9.64 11.36
C ASP A 51 -0.66 -9.15 10.27
N GLY A 52 -0.71 -9.91 9.17
CA GLY A 52 -1.61 -9.64 8.04
C GLY A 52 -3.09 -9.75 8.37
N GLY A 53 -3.48 -10.24 9.55
CA GLY A 53 -4.85 -10.26 10.05
C GLY A 53 -5.36 -8.91 10.55
N ARG A 54 -4.46 -8.02 10.99
CA ARG A 54 -4.82 -6.77 11.68
C ARG A 54 -5.25 -5.65 10.75
N ASP A 55 -4.56 -5.52 9.62
CA ASP A 55 -4.72 -4.38 8.71
C ASP A 55 -5.08 -4.83 7.28
N PRO A 56 -6.26 -5.46 7.06
CA PRO A 56 -6.76 -5.76 5.72
C PRO A 56 -7.10 -4.49 4.95
N MET A 57 -6.69 -4.43 3.69
CA MET A 57 -6.98 -3.31 2.80
C MET A 57 -8.37 -3.44 2.18
N ARG A 58 -8.99 -2.30 1.89
CA ARG A 58 -10.26 -2.21 1.18
C ARG A 58 -10.02 -2.25 -0.33
N ALA A 59 -10.70 -3.17 -1.02
CA ALA A 59 -10.68 -3.25 -2.47
C ALA A 59 -11.60 -2.21 -3.13
N ARG A 60 -11.08 -1.52 -4.14
CA ARG A 60 -11.85 -0.79 -5.16
C ARG A 60 -11.90 -1.65 -6.41
N ALA A 61 -12.86 -2.57 -6.46
CA ALA A 61 -12.94 -3.64 -7.46
C ALA A 61 -12.90 -3.12 -8.91
N GLU A 62 -13.57 -2.00 -9.20
CA GLU A 62 -13.62 -1.39 -10.54
C GLU A 62 -12.25 -0.96 -11.07
N LEU A 63 -11.29 -0.71 -10.18
CA LEU A 63 -9.95 -0.21 -10.53
C LEU A 63 -8.83 -1.22 -10.21
N GLY A 64 -9.14 -2.33 -9.53
CA GLY A 64 -8.14 -3.28 -9.04
C GLY A 64 -7.18 -2.70 -8.00
N VAL A 65 -7.57 -1.61 -7.35
CA VAL A 65 -6.77 -0.88 -6.35
C VAL A 65 -7.19 -1.27 -4.95
N TRP A 66 -6.21 -1.48 -4.09
CA TRP A 66 -6.41 -1.73 -2.67
C TRP A 66 -5.92 -0.53 -1.89
N GLU A 67 -6.69 -0.07 -0.90
CA GLU A 67 -6.33 1.08 -0.08
C GLU A 67 -6.61 0.84 1.41
N LEU A 68 -5.80 1.44 2.26
CA LEU A 68 -6.00 1.44 3.71
C LEU A 68 -5.41 2.73 4.30
N PHE A 69 -6.02 3.24 5.37
CA PHE A 69 -5.43 4.28 6.19
C PHE A 69 -5.20 3.70 7.59
N ILE A 70 -3.97 3.81 8.08
CA ILE A 70 -3.60 3.33 9.41
C ILE A 70 -3.20 4.54 10.27
N PRO A 71 -3.97 4.86 11.32
CA PRO A 71 -3.65 5.98 12.21
C PRO A 71 -2.40 5.68 13.06
N GLY A 72 -1.63 6.71 13.39
CA GLY A 72 -0.48 6.59 14.30
C GLY A 72 0.78 5.95 13.70
N VAL A 73 0.76 5.51 12.44
CA VAL A 73 1.97 5.03 11.76
C VAL A 73 2.92 6.19 11.50
N ALA A 74 4.17 6.03 11.94
CA ALA A 74 5.22 7.01 11.74
C ALA A 74 5.76 6.98 10.29
N VAL A 75 6.19 8.15 9.80
CA VAL A 75 6.92 8.24 8.53
C VAL A 75 8.24 7.46 8.65
N GLY A 76 8.49 6.54 7.71
CA GLY A 76 9.67 5.67 7.73
C GLY A 76 9.48 4.33 8.43
N ALA A 77 8.26 4.01 8.89
CA ALA A 77 7.94 2.66 9.37
C ALA A 77 8.13 1.62 8.25
N LEU A 78 8.76 0.50 8.59
CA LEU A 78 8.94 -0.63 7.67
C LEU A 78 7.59 -1.30 7.41
N TYR A 79 7.31 -1.60 6.15
CA TYR A 79 6.08 -2.27 5.78
C TYR A 79 6.22 -3.12 4.52
N LYS A 80 5.34 -4.11 4.40
CA LYS A 80 5.15 -4.93 3.20
C LYS A 80 3.65 -5.18 2.99
N TYR A 81 3.32 -5.73 1.82
CA TYR A 81 1.98 -6.22 1.53
C TYR A 81 1.93 -7.75 1.65
N GLU A 82 0.98 -8.24 2.45
CA GLU A 82 0.55 -9.64 2.41
C GLU A 82 -0.56 -9.76 1.35
N LEU A 83 -0.34 -10.60 0.33
CA LEU A 83 -1.33 -10.87 -0.70
C LEU A 83 -1.83 -12.31 -0.56
N ARG A 84 -3.14 -12.52 -0.67
CA ARG A 84 -3.72 -13.86 -0.82
C ARG A 84 -4.35 -14.03 -2.19
N THR A 85 -4.13 -15.18 -2.81
CA THR A 85 -4.73 -15.53 -4.10
C THR A 85 -6.16 -16.05 -3.91
N HIS A 86 -6.93 -16.11 -5.00
CA HIS A 86 -8.28 -16.70 -5.01
C HIS A 86 -8.27 -18.18 -4.62
N ASP A 87 -7.14 -18.88 -4.83
CA ASP A 87 -6.95 -20.28 -4.40
C ASP A 87 -6.65 -20.42 -2.90
N GLY A 88 -6.77 -19.33 -2.12
CA GLY A 88 -6.56 -19.33 -0.67
C GLY A 88 -5.09 -19.35 -0.23
N ARG A 89 -4.13 -19.21 -1.17
CA ARG A 89 -2.70 -19.24 -0.85
C ARG A 89 -2.22 -17.84 -0.48
N THR A 90 -1.52 -17.71 0.64
CA THR A 90 -0.77 -16.50 0.98
C THR A 90 0.54 -16.48 0.19
N LEU A 91 0.76 -15.40 -0.57
CA LEU A 91 2.00 -15.18 -1.32
C LEU A 91 3.11 -14.68 -0.39
N PRO A 92 4.40 -14.84 -0.77
CA PRO A 92 5.49 -14.18 -0.07
C PRO A 92 5.25 -12.68 0.07
N LEU A 93 5.62 -12.11 1.21
CA LEU A 93 5.46 -10.68 1.48
C LEU A 93 6.11 -9.86 0.37
N LYS A 94 5.33 -8.96 -0.23
CA LYS A 94 5.80 -8.11 -1.32
C LYS A 94 6.17 -6.73 -0.78
N ALA A 95 7.38 -6.29 -1.10
CA ALA A 95 7.76 -4.90 -0.95
C ALA A 95 6.89 -4.00 -1.85
N ASP A 96 6.72 -2.75 -1.47
CA ASP A 96 5.93 -1.80 -2.25
C ASP A 96 6.68 -1.43 -3.55
N PRO A 97 6.10 -1.67 -4.74
CA PRO A 97 6.71 -1.26 -6.01
C PRO A 97 6.92 0.26 -6.13
N TYR A 98 6.19 1.04 -5.32
CA TYR A 98 6.23 2.50 -5.27
C TYR A 98 6.77 3.03 -3.93
N ALA A 99 7.54 2.22 -3.18
CA ALA A 99 8.18 2.67 -1.96
C ALA A 99 9.03 3.93 -2.22
N PHE A 100 8.75 5.03 -1.51
CA PHE A 100 9.55 6.26 -1.57
C PHE A 100 10.90 6.13 -0.85
N ALA A 101 11.04 5.13 0.02
CA ALA A 101 12.27 4.73 0.68
C ALA A 101 12.30 3.20 0.77
N ALA A 102 13.45 2.59 0.53
CA ALA A 102 13.71 1.17 0.72
C ALA A 102 14.91 1.02 1.67
N GLU A 103 14.89 0.02 2.55
CA GLU A 103 16.05 -0.29 3.39
C GLU A 103 17.33 -0.52 2.56
N LEU A 104 18.49 -0.20 3.16
CA LEU A 104 19.77 -0.56 2.57
C LEU A 104 19.92 -2.10 2.58
N ARG A 105 20.44 -2.64 1.48
CA ARG A 105 20.72 -4.09 1.31
C ARG A 105 21.44 -4.69 2.53
N PRO A 106 21.13 -5.95 2.91
CA PRO A 106 20.33 -6.96 2.19
C PRO A 106 18.83 -6.98 2.51
N ALA A 107 18.34 -6.05 3.34
CA ALA A 107 16.94 -6.00 3.69
C ALA A 107 16.09 -5.31 2.60
N SER A 108 14.84 -5.76 2.44
CA SER A 108 13.92 -5.37 1.37
C SER A 108 12.58 -4.86 1.90
N ALA A 109 12.57 -4.38 3.14
CA ALA A 109 11.44 -3.66 3.69
C ALA A 109 11.50 -2.17 3.31
#